data_AF-A0A6C1NUM9-F1
#
_entry.id   AF-A0A6C1NUM9-F1
#
_cell.length_a   1.000
_cell.length_b   1.000
_cell.length_c   1.000
_cell.angle_alpha   90.00
_cell.angle_beta   90.00
_cell.angle_gamma   90.00
#
_symmetry.space_group_name_H-M   'P 1'
#
loop_
_entity.id
_entity.type
_entity.pdbx_description
1 polymer ?
#
loop_
_entity_poly.entity_id
_entity_poly.type
_entity_poly.pdbx_seq_one_letter_code
_entity_poly.pdbx_strand_id
1 'polypeptide(L)'
;MSPNPGSPGSPSRRRPEDPTDEELDAFIRTRLQLAGIDLSVLPEEDPDAPADQVRIRASVRRFLRGTVQSLSRWELDPGLWPPALYPSRMMVAPPGEDGLHGDDHG
;
A
#
# COMPACT_ATOMS: atom_id res chain seq x y z
N MET A 1 42.83 -15.98 14.26
CA MET A 1 41.50 -15.61 14.77
C MET A 1 41.10 -14.32 14.07
N SER A 2 40.29 -14.40 13.01
CA SER A 2 39.82 -13.22 12.29
C SER A 2 38.56 -12.70 12.96
N PRO A 3 38.43 -11.39 13.27
CA PRO A 3 37.21 -10.84 13.83
C PRO A 3 36.10 -10.81 12.78
N ASN A 4 34.91 -11.25 13.21
CA ASN A 4 33.67 -11.23 12.45
C ASN A 4 33.25 -9.77 12.16
N PRO A 5 33.06 -9.33 10.90
CA PRO A 5 32.54 -8.00 10.62
C PRO A 5 31.08 -7.94 11.05
N GLY A 6 30.80 -7.16 12.09
CA GLY A 6 29.46 -6.95 12.63
C GLY A 6 28.49 -6.55 11.52
N SER A 7 27.41 -7.31 11.38
CA SER A 7 26.29 -6.98 10.50
C SER A 7 25.84 -5.53 10.77
N PRO A 8 25.67 -4.70 9.73
CA PRO A 8 25.10 -3.37 9.92
C PRO A 8 23.70 -3.54 10.49
N GLY A 9 23.44 -2.90 11.64
CA GLY A 9 22.13 -2.90 12.28
C GLY A 9 21.06 -2.47 11.27
N SER A 10 20.12 -3.37 11.01
CA SER A 10 18.92 -3.05 10.23
C SER A 10 18.30 -1.76 10.78
N PRO A 11 17.93 -0.77 9.95
CA PRO A 11 17.23 0.41 10.44
C PRO A 11 15.94 -0.08 11.11
N SER A 12 15.80 0.20 12.41
CA SER A 12 14.57 -0.05 13.15
C SER A 12 13.44 0.65 12.41
N ARG A 13 12.65 -0.11 11.65
CA ARG A 13 11.45 0.38 10.97
C ARG A 13 10.58 1.00 12.05
N ARG A 14 10.46 2.35 12.10
CA ARG A 14 9.59 3.02 13.07
C ARG A 14 8.24 2.35 12.97
N ARG A 15 7.76 1.83 14.11
CA ARG A 15 6.38 1.34 14.20
C ARG A 15 5.51 2.57 13.87
N PRO A 16 4.62 2.49 12.86
CA PRO A 16 3.75 3.62 12.56
C PRO A 16 2.93 3.90 13.83
N GLU A 17 3.07 5.12 14.34
CA GLU A 17 2.19 5.63 15.38
C GLU A 17 0.77 5.78 14.82
N ASP A 18 -0.24 5.59 15.66
CA ASP A 18 -1.62 5.82 15.24
C ASP A 18 -1.76 7.30 14.85
N PRO A 19 -2.40 7.61 13.71
CA PRO A 19 -2.51 8.98 13.22
C PRO A 19 -3.27 9.84 14.22
N THR A 20 -2.80 11.07 14.40
CA THR A 20 -3.43 12.10 15.22
C THR A 20 -4.71 12.62 14.56
N ASP A 21 -5.52 13.33 15.34
CA ASP A 21 -6.77 13.91 14.84
C ASP A 21 -6.53 15.01 13.79
N GLU A 22 -5.47 15.80 13.95
CA GLU A 22 -5.09 16.84 12.99
C GLU A 22 -4.63 16.23 11.65
N GLU A 23 -3.84 15.16 11.70
CA GLU A 23 -3.42 14.42 10.51
C GLU A 23 -4.61 13.79 9.78
N LEU A 24 -5.55 13.23 10.55
CA LEU A 24 -6.78 12.68 9.99
C LEU A 24 -7.64 13.79 9.36
N ASP A 25 -7.76 14.96 9.98
CA ASP A 25 -8.53 16.07 9.43
C ASP A 25 -7.90 16.62 8.14
N ALA A 26 -6.57 16.73 8.10
CA ALA A 26 -5.84 17.12 6.89
C ALA A 26 -6.04 16.11 5.75
N PHE A 27 -5.96 14.81 6.07
CA PHE A 27 -6.24 13.73 5.12
C PHE A 27 -7.68 13.78 4.62
N ILE A 28 -8.66 13.90 5.52
CA ILE A 28 -10.10 13.96 5.21
C ILE A 28 -10.38 15.13 4.28
N ARG A 29 -9.90 16.34 4.61
CA ARG A 29 -10.07 17.53 3.76
C ARG A 29 -9.54 17.28 2.35
N THR A 30 -8.30 16.79 2.26
CA THR A 30 -7.65 16.53 0.98
C THR A 30 -8.43 15.49 0.17
N ARG A 31 -8.84 14.39 0.82
CA ARG A 31 -9.54 13.29 0.15
C ARG A 31 -10.91 13.70 -0.36
N LEU A 32 -11.64 14.49 0.43
CA LEU A 32 -12.95 15.01 0.04
C LEU A 32 -12.85 16.01 -1.11
N GLN A 33 -11.88 16.92 -1.07
CA GLN A 33 -11.63 17.85 -2.19
C GLN A 33 -11.30 17.10 -3.48
N LEU A 34 -10.47 16.05 -3.42
CA LEU A 34 -10.17 15.19 -4.57
C LEU A 34 -11.41 14.43 -5.07
N ALA A 35 -12.39 14.18 -4.21
CA ALA A 35 -13.68 13.60 -4.57
C ALA A 35 -14.70 14.65 -5.05
N GLY A 36 -14.31 15.94 -5.14
CA GLY A 36 -15.19 17.04 -5.52
C GLY A 36 -16.13 17.53 -4.40
N ILE A 37 -15.89 17.12 -3.16
CA ILE A 37 -16.69 17.51 -1.99
C ILE A 37 -15.91 18.59 -1.23
N ASP A 38 -16.40 19.82 -1.27
CA ASP A 38 -15.85 20.91 -0.47
C ASP A 38 -16.64 21.08 0.83
N LEU A 39 -16.00 20.82 1.97
CA LEU A 39 -16.62 21.01 3.29
C LEU A 39 -16.73 22.48 3.68
N SER A 40 -16.00 23.39 3.03
CA SER A 40 -15.99 24.81 3.39
C SER A 40 -17.34 25.51 3.18
N VAL A 41 -18.22 24.90 2.37
CA VAL A 41 -19.58 25.39 2.10
C VAL A 41 -20.55 25.14 3.26
N LEU A 42 -20.17 24.30 4.23
CA LEU A 42 -20.98 23.97 5.40
C LEU A 42 -20.63 24.89 6.57
N PRO A 43 -21.59 25.16 7.47
CA PRO A 43 -21.29 25.83 8.73
C PRO A 43 -20.26 25.03 9.53
N GLU A 44 -19.39 25.73 10.26
CA GLU A 44 -18.32 25.07 11.02
C GLU A 44 -18.90 24.21 12.15
N GLU A 45 -19.79 24.78 12.96
CA GLU A 45 -20.53 24.09 14.02
C GLU A 45 -21.94 24.70 14.10
N ASP A 46 -22.96 23.92 13.76
CA ASP A 46 -24.37 24.31 13.85
C ASP A 46 -25.22 23.06 14.15
N PRO A 47 -25.80 22.95 15.36
CA PRO A 47 -26.59 21.79 15.75
C PRO A 47 -27.94 21.70 15.04
N ASP A 48 -28.50 22.83 14.62
CA ASP A 48 -29.80 22.90 13.93
C ASP A 48 -29.65 22.65 12.42
N ALA A 49 -28.43 22.80 11.89
CA ALA A 49 -28.12 22.43 10.52
C ALA A 49 -28.20 20.90 10.30
N PRO A 50 -28.69 20.45 9.13
CA PRO A 50 -28.66 19.04 8.75
C PRO A 50 -27.24 18.45 8.73
N ALA A 51 -26.24 19.29 8.45
CA ALA A 51 -24.82 18.93 8.47
C ALA A 51 -23.94 20.15 8.79
N ASP A 52 -22.88 19.91 9.57
CA ASP A 52 -21.82 20.86 9.88
C ASP A 52 -20.45 20.19 9.72
N GLN A 53 -19.39 21.00 9.64
CA GLN A 53 -18.04 20.50 9.38
C GLN A 53 -17.52 19.59 10.51
N VAL A 54 -17.75 19.95 11.77
CA VAL A 54 -17.29 19.18 12.94
C VAL A 54 -17.91 17.78 12.95
N ARG A 55 -19.22 17.67 12.75
CA ARG A 55 -19.96 16.41 12.76
C ARG A 55 -19.52 15.48 11.63
N ILE A 56 -19.29 16.02 10.43
CA ILE A 56 -18.79 15.24 9.31
C ILE A 56 -17.37 14.75 9.59
N ARG A 57 -16.44 15.62 10.01
CA ARG A 57 -15.04 15.24 10.29
C ARG A 57 -15.00 14.17 11.39
N ALA A 58 -15.76 14.33 12.47
CA ALA A 58 -15.84 13.34 13.54
C ALA A 58 -16.35 11.98 13.05
N SER A 59 -17.39 11.97 12.21
CA SER A 59 -17.94 10.74 11.63
C SER A 59 -16.93 10.03 10.74
N VAL A 60 -16.27 10.76 9.83
CA VAL A 60 -15.25 10.19 8.94
C VAL A 60 -14.03 9.70 9.73
N ARG A 61 -13.60 10.43 10.75
CA ARG A 61 -12.50 10.03 11.63
C ARG A 61 -12.82 8.70 12.33
N ARG A 62 -14.02 8.57 12.89
CA ARG A 62 -14.49 7.32 13.50
C ARG A 62 -14.53 6.18 12.49
N PHE A 63 -15.00 6.45 11.28
CA PHE A 63 -15.01 5.48 10.18
C PHE A 63 -13.59 5.02 9.81
N LEU A 64 -12.64 5.95 9.65
CA LEU A 64 -11.25 5.62 9.31
C LEU A 64 -10.58 4.80 10.42
N ARG A 65 -10.73 5.20 11.69
CA ARG A 65 -10.18 4.43 12.81
C ARG A 65 -10.80 3.03 12.91
N GLY A 66 -12.10 2.88 12.62
CA GLY A 66 -12.79 1.58 12.65
C GLY A 66 -12.47 0.67 11.47
N THR A 67 -12.40 1.22 10.25
CA THR A 67 -12.19 0.42 9.03
C THR A 67 -10.73 0.13 8.75
N VAL A 68 -9.83 1.11 8.95
CA VAL A 68 -8.40 0.92 8.67
C VAL A 68 -7.81 -0.12 9.61
N GLN A 69 -8.23 -0.21 10.87
CA GLN A 69 -7.77 -1.27 11.76
C GLN A 69 -8.27 -2.66 11.32
N SER A 70 -9.52 -2.77 10.86
CA SER A 70 -10.06 -4.02 10.33
C SER A 70 -9.37 -4.44 9.02
N LEU A 71 -9.09 -3.49 8.11
CA LEU A 71 -8.42 -3.73 6.84
C LEU A 71 -6.90 -3.97 7.01
N SER A 72 -6.25 -3.29 7.96
CA SER A 72 -4.82 -3.48 8.22
C SER A 72 -4.49 -4.86 8.80
N ARG A 73 -5.47 -5.50 9.44
CA ARG A 73 -5.37 -6.90 9.91
C ARG A 73 -5.82 -7.91 8.86
N TRP A 74 -6.37 -7.44 7.74
CA TRP A 74 -6.77 -8.33 6.67
C TRP A 74 -5.52 -8.84 5.95
N GLU A 75 -5.22 -10.11 6.16
CA GLU A 75 -4.19 -10.82 5.42
C GLU A 75 -4.85 -11.52 4.23
N LEU A 76 -4.31 -11.29 3.03
CA LEU A 76 -4.79 -11.98 1.83
C LEU A 76 -4.44 -13.46 1.98
N ASP A 77 -5.44 -14.33 2.09
CA ASP A 77 -5.22 -15.77 2.13
C ASP A 77 -4.45 -16.20 0.87
N PRO A 78 -3.25 -16.81 0.98
CA PRO A 78 -2.54 -17.33 -0.17
C PRO A 78 -3.35 -18.39 -0.95
N GLY A 79 -4.38 -18.98 -0.34
CA GLY A 79 -5.35 -19.86 -1.02
C GLY A 79 -6.39 -19.13 -1.89
N LEU A 80 -6.55 -17.81 -1.75
CA LEU A 80 -7.41 -16.97 -2.62
C LEU A 80 -6.73 -16.57 -3.93
N TRP A 81 -5.50 -17.00 -4.15
CA TRP A 81 -4.84 -16.79 -5.43
C TRP A 81 -5.60 -17.59 -6.48
N PRO A 82 -6.11 -16.97 -7.56
CA PRO A 82 -6.62 -17.75 -8.66
C PRO A 82 -5.52 -18.72 -9.08
N PRO A 83 -5.82 -20.01 -9.35
CA PRO A 83 -4.82 -20.93 -9.86
C PRO A 83 -4.16 -20.26 -11.05
N ALA A 84 -2.83 -20.24 -11.09
CA ALA A 84 -2.07 -19.57 -12.14
C ALA A 84 -2.65 -19.97 -13.51
N LEU A 85 -3.45 -19.08 -14.10
CA LEU A 85 -4.02 -19.28 -15.42
C LEU A 85 -2.88 -18.98 -16.38
N TYR A 86 -2.34 -20.05 -16.96
CA TYR A 86 -1.29 -20.14 -17.97
C TYR A 86 0.17 -20.26 -17.48
N PRO A 87 0.96 -21.14 -18.13
CA PRO A 87 2.40 -21.10 -17.98
C PRO A 87 2.92 -19.78 -18.52
N SER A 88 3.57 -18.99 -17.66
CA SER A 88 4.52 -17.98 -18.10
C SER A 88 5.49 -18.67 -19.05
N ARG A 89 5.37 -18.41 -20.35
CA ARG A 89 6.32 -18.86 -21.36
C ARG A 89 7.70 -18.50 -20.84
N MET A 90 8.47 -19.51 -20.43
CA MET A 90 9.88 -19.33 -20.08
C MET A 90 10.47 -18.50 -21.21
N MET A 91 11.05 -17.37 -20.82
CA MET A 91 11.87 -16.53 -21.67
C MET A 91 12.71 -17.45 -22.56
N VAL A 92 12.45 -17.34 -23.86
CA VAL A 92 13.11 -18.12 -24.90
C VAL A 92 14.62 -18.08 -24.65
N ALA A 93 15.24 -19.25 -24.44
CA ALA A 93 16.68 -19.35 -24.53
C ALA A 93 17.06 -18.85 -25.93
N PRO A 94 18.06 -17.96 -26.09
CA PRO A 94 18.52 -17.59 -27.41
C PRO A 94 18.85 -18.86 -28.21
N PRO A 95 18.46 -18.94 -29.50
CA PRO A 95 18.67 -20.13 -30.30
C PRO A 95 20.16 -20.46 -30.34
N GLY A 96 20.45 -21.76 -30.25
CA GLY A 96 21.79 -22.30 -30.26
C GLY A 96 22.65 -21.69 -31.35
N GLU A 97 23.84 -21.29 -30.94
CA GLU A 97 24.99 -21.20 -31.81
C GLU A 97 25.30 -22.61 -32.34
N ASP A 98 24.83 -22.86 -33.56
CA ASP A 98 25.32 -23.88 -34.48
C ASP A 98 26.85 -23.79 -34.57
N GLY A 99 27.53 -24.66 -33.84
CA GLY A 99 28.98 -24.86 -33.86
C GLY A 99 29.36 -26.23 -34.40
N LEU A 100 28.75 -26.66 -35.51
CA LEU A 100 29.28 -27.76 -36.32
C LEU A 100 30.40 -27.19 -37.21
N HIS A 101 31.62 -27.09 -36.66
CA HIS A 101 32.83 -27.03 -37.47
C HIS A 101 33.49 -28.40 -37.38
N GLY A 102 33.49 -29.11 -38.52
CA GLY A 102 34.14 -30.40 -38.65
C GLY A 102 35.65 -30.23 -38.66
N ASP A 103 36.32 -30.86 -37.69
CA ASP A 103 37.77 -31.03 -37.69
C ASP A 103 38.11 -32.38 -38.35
N ASP A 104 38.51 -32.27 -39.62
CA ASP A 104 39.63 -32.97 -40.25
C ASP A 104 39.96 -34.42 -39.81
N HIS A 105 39.56 -35.38 -40.65
CA HIS A 105 40.16 -36.71 -40.68
C HIS A 105 41.50 -36.65 -41.44
N GLY A 106 42.60 -36.86 -40.72
CA GLY A 106 43.88 -37.32 -41.24
C GLY A 106 44.12 -38.79 -40.92
#